data_AF-A0A8C0LFH4-F1
#
_entry.id   AF-A0A8C0LFH4-F1
#
_cell.length_a   1.000
_cell.length_b   1.000
_cell.length_c   1.000
_cell.angle_alpha   90.00
_cell.angle_beta   90.00
_cell.angle_gamma   90.00
#
_symmetry.space_group_name_H-M   'P 1'
#
loop_
_entity.id
_entity.type
_entity.pdbx_description
1 polymer ?
#
loop_
_entity_poly.entity_id
_entity_poly.type
_entity_poly.pdbx_seq_one_letter_code
_entity_poly.pdbx_strand_id
1 'polypeptide(L)'
;YLSSICQHVTQFWNMHPSLFLAALCLGIASAAPQQDHSLDAHWSQWKEAHGKLYDKDEEGWRRTVWERNMEMIEQHNQEYSQGEHSFTLAMNAFGDMTNEEFKQVLNDFKIQKHKKGKLFPAPLFAEVPSSVDWREQGYVTPVKDQVGLYSRSLSKSKGKRN
;
A
#
# COMPACT_ATOMS: atom_id res chain seq x y z
N TYR A 1 28.82 -51.80 42.57
CA TYR A 1 29.20 -50.84 41.52
C TYR A 1 28.24 -50.82 40.34
N LEU A 2 27.76 -51.96 39.81
CA LEU A 2 26.80 -51.98 38.69
C LEU A 2 25.33 -51.63 39.07
N SER A 3 24.94 -51.67 40.35
CA SER A 3 23.60 -51.26 40.79
C SER A 3 23.45 -49.74 40.99
N SER A 4 24.53 -49.04 41.32
CA SER A 4 24.52 -47.60 41.62
C SER A 4 24.47 -46.71 40.36
N ILE A 5 24.86 -47.26 39.21
CA ILE A 5 24.81 -46.58 37.91
C ILE A 5 23.37 -46.65 37.34
N CYS A 6 22.62 -47.71 37.66
CA CYS A 6 21.25 -47.90 37.17
C CYS A 6 20.24 -46.92 37.81
N GLN A 7 20.52 -46.44 39.04
CA GLN A 7 19.69 -45.43 39.73
C GLN A 7 19.97 -43.98 39.32
N HIS A 8 21.12 -43.69 38.67
CA HIS A 8 21.41 -42.34 38.17
C HIS A 8 20.84 -42.10 36.77
N VAL A 9 20.67 -43.13 35.94
CA VAL A 9 20.12 -42.99 34.58
C VAL A 9 18.59 -42.81 34.59
N THR A 10 17.90 -43.29 35.64
CA THR A 10 16.45 -43.15 35.79
C THR A 10 16.01 -41.83 36.43
N GLN A 11 16.93 -41.04 37.01
CA GLN A 11 16.62 -39.73 37.59
C GLN A 11 16.67 -38.58 36.55
N PHE A 12 17.29 -38.80 35.39
CA PHE A 12 17.33 -37.80 34.30
C PHE A 12 16.07 -37.80 33.40
N TRP A 13 15.22 -38.81 33.54
CA TRP A 13 14.03 -39.02 32.70
C TRP A 13 12.72 -38.80 33.49
N ASN A 14 12.71 -37.88 34.46
CA ASN A 14 11.49 -37.64 35.24
C ASN A 14 11.32 -36.22 35.83
N MET A 15 11.74 -35.18 35.11
CA MET A 15 11.39 -33.77 35.38
C MET A 15 11.52 -33.02 34.05
N HIS A 16 10.57 -32.32 33.43
CA HIS A 16 9.18 -31.98 33.69
C HIS A 16 8.59 -31.70 32.29
N PRO A 17 7.68 -32.53 31.71
CA PRO A 17 7.06 -32.23 30.41
C PRO A 17 6.33 -30.88 30.40
N SER A 18 5.89 -30.45 31.59
CA SER A 18 5.26 -29.16 31.87
C SER A 18 6.20 -27.95 31.67
N LEU A 19 7.52 -28.09 31.92
CA LEU A 19 8.49 -27.00 31.69
C LEU A 19 8.76 -26.80 30.19
N PHE A 20 8.74 -27.87 29.39
CA PHE A 20 8.84 -27.78 27.94
C PHE A 20 7.56 -27.22 27.29
N LEU A 21 6.37 -27.56 27.82
CA LEU A 21 5.11 -26.96 27.38
C LEU A 21 5.03 -25.46 27.73
N ALA A 22 5.51 -25.04 28.91
CA ALA A 22 5.52 -23.62 29.29
C ALA A 22 6.43 -22.77 28.38
N ALA A 23 7.58 -23.29 27.96
CA ALA A 23 8.46 -22.63 27.00
C ALA A 23 7.85 -22.55 25.58
N LEU A 24 7.06 -23.56 25.18
CA LEU A 24 6.32 -23.53 23.91
C LEU A 24 5.13 -22.55 23.94
N CYS A 25 4.49 -22.38 25.10
CA CYS A 25 3.39 -21.43 25.29
C CYS A 25 3.83 -19.95 25.35
N LEU A 26 5.09 -19.66 25.69
CA LEU A 26 5.66 -18.30 25.65
C LEU A 26 6.07 -17.84 24.24
N GLY A 27 6.09 -18.75 23.26
CA GLY A 27 6.51 -18.49 21.88
C GLY A 27 5.39 -18.12 20.92
N ILE A 28 4.14 -17.98 21.38
CA ILE A 28 3.06 -17.44 20.54
C ILE A 28 3.06 -15.92 20.73
N ALA A 29 4.10 -15.26 20.23
CA ALA A 29 4.05 -13.83 20.01
C ALA A 29 2.89 -13.56 19.04
N SER A 30 1.94 -12.72 19.47
CA SER A 30 0.76 -12.35 18.69
C SER A 30 1.17 -11.94 17.27
N ALA A 31 0.72 -12.68 16.25
CA ALA A 31 0.95 -12.35 14.83
C ALA A 31 0.07 -11.20 14.32
N ALA A 32 -0.53 -10.42 15.22
CA ALA A 32 -1.28 -9.24 14.86
C ALA A 32 -0.28 -8.13 14.45
N PRO A 33 -0.51 -7.42 13.33
CA PRO A 33 0.25 -6.23 12.99
C PRO A 33 0.19 -5.25 14.17
N GLN A 34 1.34 -4.95 14.78
CA GLN A 34 1.39 -3.94 15.84
C GLN A 34 1.40 -2.58 15.16
N GLN A 35 0.40 -1.75 15.46
CA GLN A 35 0.35 -0.38 14.97
C GLN A 35 1.43 0.45 15.65
N ASP A 36 2.14 1.27 14.88
CA ASP A 36 3.12 2.18 15.46
C ASP A 36 2.41 3.41 16.04
N HIS A 37 2.27 3.42 17.37
CA HIS A 37 1.66 4.53 18.10
C HIS A 37 2.39 5.87 17.91
N SER A 38 3.65 5.88 17.49
CA SER A 38 4.37 7.12 17.15
C SER A 38 3.71 7.87 15.98
N LEU A 39 2.98 7.14 15.13
CA LEU A 39 2.32 7.66 13.94
C LEU A 39 0.86 8.07 14.17
N ASP A 40 0.32 7.95 15.39
CA ASP A 40 -1.08 8.28 15.72
C ASP A 40 -1.48 9.70 15.25
N ALA A 41 -0.59 10.68 15.50
CA ALA A 41 -0.82 12.06 15.11
C ALA A 41 -0.77 12.26 13.59
N HIS A 42 0.18 11.62 12.91
CA HIS A 42 0.32 11.67 11.46
C HIS A 42 -0.87 11.02 10.76
N TRP A 43 -1.32 9.86 11.25
CA TRP A 43 -2.51 9.18 10.76
C TRP A 43 -3.76 10.05 10.88
N SER A 44 -3.93 10.69 12.04
CA SER A 44 -5.08 11.58 12.29
C SER A 44 -5.08 12.79 11.36
N GLN A 45 -3.94 13.47 11.21
CA GLN A 45 -3.78 14.61 10.29
C GLN A 45 -4.00 14.21 8.83
N TRP A 46 -3.46 13.06 8.42
CA TRP A 46 -3.63 12.56 7.07
C TRP A 46 -5.11 12.25 6.76
N LYS A 47 -5.82 11.60 7.69
CA LYS A 47 -7.26 11.35 7.54
C LYS A 47 -8.04 12.66 7.39
N GLU A 48 -7.74 13.66 8.22
CA GLU A 48 -8.39 14.97 8.15
C GLU A 48 -8.13 15.66 6.80
N ALA A 49 -6.86 15.73 6.39
CA ALA A 49 -6.45 16.36 5.13
C ALA A 49 -7.10 15.73 3.89
N HIS A 50 -7.40 14.42 3.95
CA HIS A 50 -8.01 13.67 2.84
C HIS A 50 -9.48 13.33 3.06
N GLY A 51 -10.13 13.86 4.11
CA GLY A 51 -11.55 13.65 4.40
C GLY A 51 -11.93 12.18 4.62
N LYS A 52 -11.03 11.39 5.22
CA LYS A 52 -11.21 9.96 5.46
C LYS A 52 -11.97 9.71 6.76
N LEU A 53 -13.00 8.88 6.68
CA LEU A 53 -13.79 8.41 7.81
C LEU A 53 -14.01 6.90 7.65
N TYR A 54 -13.71 6.14 8.68
CA TYR A 54 -13.81 4.68 8.68
C TYR A 54 -14.66 4.19 9.85
N ASP A 55 -15.27 3.03 9.69
CA ASP A 55 -15.85 2.28 10.80
C ASP A 55 -14.74 1.64 11.64
N LYS A 56 -15.03 1.32 12.91
CA LYS A 56 -14.04 0.75 13.86
C LYS A 56 -13.38 -0.52 13.34
N ASP A 57 -14.13 -1.34 12.61
CA ASP A 57 -13.64 -2.60 12.05
C ASP A 57 -12.76 -2.38 10.80
N GLU A 58 -12.90 -1.24 10.11
CA GLU A 58 -12.12 -0.90 8.92
C GLU A 58 -10.84 -0.11 9.26
N GLU A 59 -10.92 0.78 10.23
CA GLU A 59 -9.84 1.72 10.55
C GLU A 59 -8.51 1.02 10.85
N GLY A 60 -8.55 -0.09 11.58
CA GLY A 60 -7.36 -0.82 12.00
C GLY A 60 -6.50 -1.29 10.82
N TRP A 61 -7.13 -1.93 9.83
CA TRP A 61 -6.40 -2.46 8.68
C TRP A 61 -6.06 -1.38 7.65
N ARG A 62 -6.90 -0.35 7.50
CA ARG A 62 -6.58 0.83 6.66
C ARG A 62 -5.33 1.52 7.17
N ARG A 63 -5.21 1.67 8.49
CA ARG A 63 -4.00 2.19 9.12
C ARG A 63 -2.78 1.30 8.85
N THR A 64 -2.91 -0.03 8.94
CA THR A 64 -1.80 -0.94 8.61
C THR A 64 -1.34 -0.78 7.15
N VAL A 65 -2.26 -0.60 6.20
CA VAL A 65 -1.90 -0.32 4.79
C VAL A 65 -1.18 1.01 4.65
N TRP A 66 -1.63 2.03 5.36
CA TRP A 66 -1.02 3.36 5.35
C TRP A 66 0.38 3.38 5.95
N GLU A 67 0.61 2.71 7.08
CA GLU A 67 1.93 2.58 7.70
C GLU A 67 2.90 1.86 6.75
N ARG A 68 2.45 0.76 6.13
CA ARG A 68 3.26 0.04 5.13
C ARG A 68 3.61 0.90 3.92
N ASN A 69 2.69 1.73 3.45
CA ASN A 69 2.97 2.64 2.35
C ASN A 69 3.92 3.76 2.77
N MET A 70 3.87 4.22 4.02
CA MET A 70 4.83 5.17 4.59
C MET A 70 6.24 4.59 4.62
N GLU A 71 6.41 3.37 5.14
CA GLU A 71 7.69 2.66 5.14
C GLU A 71 8.26 2.51 3.72
N MET A 72 7.41 2.13 2.76
CA MET A 72 7.81 2.01 1.35
C MET A 72 8.30 3.35 0.79
N ILE A 73 7.62 4.46 1.10
CA ILE A 73 8.01 5.80 0.66
C ILE A 73 9.36 6.21 1.27
N GLU A 74 9.55 5.98 2.56
CA GLU A 74 10.79 6.31 3.27
C GLU A 74 11.97 5.52 2.71
N GLN A 75 11.81 4.21 2.54
CA GLN A 75 12.82 3.36 1.93
C GLN A 75 13.19 3.83 0.52
N HIS A 76 12.18 4.04 -0.35
CA HIS A 76 12.42 4.52 -1.72
C HIS A 76 13.17 5.85 -1.74
N ASN A 77 12.83 6.79 -0.85
CA ASN A 77 13.48 8.09 -0.78
C ASN A 77 14.90 8.02 -0.20
N GLN A 78 15.17 7.06 0.68
CA GLN A 78 16.52 6.75 1.13
C GLN A 78 17.37 6.21 -0.03
N GLU A 79 16.86 5.25 -0.79
CA GLU A 79 17.51 4.69 -1.99
C GLU A 79 17.71 5.78 -3.07
N TYR A 80 16.76 6.70 -3.24
CA TYR A 80 16.91 7.89 -4.10
C TYR A 80 18.10 8.76 -3.67
N SER A 81 18.28 9.00 -2.36
CA SER A 81 19.42 9.78 -1.85
C SER A 81 20.78 9.11 -2.12
N GLN A 82 20.77 7.80 -2.36
CA GLN A 82 21.95 7.00 -2.73
C GLN A 82 22.15 6.91 -4.25
N GLY A 83 21.25 7.49 -5.05
CA GLY A 83 21.30 7.49 -6.51
C GLY A 83 20.74 6.22 -7.16
N GLU A 84 20.01 5.39 -6.41
CA GLU A 84 19.41 4.16 -6.95
C GLU A 84 18.11 4.42 -7.73
N HIS A 85 17.45 5.55 -7.44
CA HIS A 85 16.24 6.00 -8.13
C HIS A 85 16.41 7.38 -8.74
N SER A 86 15.66 7.66 -9.80
CA SER A 86 15.61 8.96 -10.48
C SER A 86 14.45 9.87 -10.02
N PHE A 87 13.60 9.38 -9.11
CA PHE A 87 12.44 10.09 -8.60
C PHE A 87 12.21 9.78 -7.12
N THR A 88 11.41 10.61 -6.46
CA THR A 88 10.99 10.43 -5.07
C THR A 88 9.51 10.08 -4.97
N LEU A 89 9.13 9.49 -3.85
CA LEU A 89 7.75 9.22 -3.47
C LEU A 89 7.30 10.16 -2.35
N ALA A 90 5.99 10.39 -2.25
CA ALA A 90 5.40 11.16 -1.17
C ALA A 90 4.03 10.58 -0.80
N MET A 91 3.67 10.69 0.48
CA MET A 91 2.37 10.27 0.98
C MET A 91 1.28 11.14 0.34
N ASN A 92 0.19 10.52 -0.11
CA ASN A 92 -0.91 11.21 -0.78
C ASN A 92 -2.27 10.59 -0.42
N ALA A 93 -3.34 10.99 -1.11
CA ALA A 93 -4.72 10.54 -0.84
C ALA A 93 -4.94 9.03 -1.00
N PHE A 94 -4.01 8.32 -1.65
CA PHE A 94 -4.03 6.87 -1.87
C PHE A 94 -3.25 6.09 -0.80
N GLY A 95 -2.77 6.76 0.25
CA GLY A 95 -1.96 6.15 1.29
C GLY A 95 -2.60 4.94 1.98
N ASP A 96 -3.92 4.89 2.09
CA ASP A 96 -4.68 3.79 2.69
C ASP A 96 -5.12 2.68 1.70
N MET A 97 -4.68 2.77 0.43
CA MET A 97 -5.10 1.84 -0.61
C MET A 97 -4.02 0.79 -0.87
N THR A 98 -4.48 -0.44 -1.08
CA THR A 98 -3.63 -1.51 -1.63
C THR A 98 -3.41 -1.32 -3.14
N ASN A 99 -2.38 -1.97 -3.68
CA ASN A 99 -2.10 -1.93 -5.12
C ASN A 99 -3.27 -2.46 -5.96
N GLU A 100 -3.98 -3.47 -5.46
CA GLU A 100 -5.15 -4.07 -6.09
C GLU A 100 -6.32 -3.08 -6.13
N GLU A 101 -6.62 -2.42 -5.01
CA GLU A 101 -7.66 -1.38 -4.94
C GLU A 101 -7.31 -0.21 -5.87
N PHE A 102 -6.06 0.24 -5.87
CA PHE A 102 -5.61 1.32 -6.74
C PHE A 102 -5.85 0.99 -8.22
N LYS A 103 -5.48 -0.22 -8.65
CA LYS A 103 -5.73 -0.70 -10.03
C LYS A 103 -7.22 -0.73 -10.36
N GLN A 104 -8.07 -1.19 -9.44
CA GLN A 104 -9.52 -1.26 -9.67
C GLN A 104 -10.16 0.12 -9.81
N VAL A 105 -9.71 1.11 -9.04
CA VAL A 105 -10.30 2.45 -9.05
C VAL A 105 -9.81 3.28 -10.23
N LEU A 106 -8.55 3.11 -10.66
CA LEU A 106 -7.91 4.02 -11.61
C LEU A 106 -7.56 3.43 -12.98
N ASN A 107 -7.55 2.10 -13.15
CA ASN A 107 -7.11 1.45 -14.39
C ASN A 107 -8.25 0.73 -15.14
N ASP A 108 -9.29 1.46 -15.59
CA ASP A 108 -10.34 0.92 -16.48
C ASP A 108 -10.02 1.07 -17.99
N PHE A 109 -8.74 1.20 -18.35
CA PHE A 109 -8.36 1.31 -19.76
C PHE A 109 -8.57 -0.03 -20.49
N LYS A 110 -9.59 -0.10 -21.35
CA LYS A 110 -9.87 -1.26 -22.19
C LYS A 110 -9.20 -1.11 -23.55
N ILE A 111 -8.30 -2.04 -23.87
CA ILE A 111 -7.67 -2.09 -25.20
C ILE A 111 -8.73 -2.38 -26.25
N GLN A 112 -8.99 -1.40 -27.10
CA GLN A 112 -9.85 -1.56 -28.28
C GLN A 112 -9.10 -2.39 -29.33
N LYS A 113 -9.60 -3.59 -29.66
CA LYS A 113 -8.99 -4.48 -30.67
C LYS A 113 -9.02 -3.92 -32.09
N HIS A 114 -9.92 -2.97 -32.36
CA HIS A 114 -10.03 -2.29 -33.64
C HIS A 114 -9.89 -0.77 -33.45
N LYS A 115 -8.74 -0.21 -33.84
CA LYS A 115 -8.53 1.23 -33.85
C LYS A 115 -9.33 1.83 -35.01
N LYS A 116 -10.37 2.61 -34.71
CA LYS A 116 -11.21 3.32 -35.70
C LYS A 116 -10.64 4.69 -36.11
N GLY A 117 -9.37 4.96 -35.83
CA GLY A 117 -8.74 6.26 -36.08
C GLY A 117 -8.15 6.38 -37.48
N LYS A 118 -8.09 7.60 -38.01
CA LYS A 118 -7.29 7.92 -39.21
C LYS A 118 -5.82 7.66 -38.90
N LEU A 119 -5.06 7.19 -39.90
CA LEU A 119 -3.62 7.11 -39.80
C LEU A 119 -3.04 8.53 -39.66
N PHE A 120 -2.10 8.73 -38.74
CA PHE A 120 -1.37 9.98 -38.59
C PHE A 120 -0.25 10.04 -39.65
N PRO A 121 -0.28 10.96 -40.62
CA PRO A 121 0.80 11.12 -41.59
C PRO A 121 1.96 11.89 -40.94
N ALA A 122 3.00 11.17 -40.52
CA ALA A 122 4.18 11.79 -39.95
C ALA A 122 4.93 12.62 -41.02
N PRO A 123 5.28 13.89 -40.74
CA PRO A 123 6.04 14.72 -41.68
C PRO A 123 7.49 14.22 -41.83
N LEU A 124 7.98 14.15 -43.07
CA LEU A 124 9.31 13.61 -43.40
C LEU A 124 10.49 14.51 -42.98
N PHE A 125 10.25 15.81 -42.87
CA PHE A 125 11.30 16.82 -42.62
C PHE A 125 10.89 17.83 -41.55
N ALA A 126 10.16 17.38 -40.52
CA ALA A 126 9.81 18.28 -39.42
C ALA A 126 11.04 18.53 -38.52
N GLU A 127 11.37 19.81 -38.34
CA GLU A 127 12.27 20.25 -37.26
C GLU A 127 11.50 20.15 -35.95
N VAL A 128 11.89 19.20 -35.11
CA VAL A 128 11.28 18.99 -33.79
C VAL A 128 12.18 19.65 -32.75
N PRO A 129 11.64 20.56 -31.90
CA PRO A 129 12.42 21.19 -30.85
C PRO A 129 12.88 20.16 -29.80
N SER A 130 13.94 20.50 -29.06
CA SER A 130 14.49 19.64 -28.01
C SER A 130 13.55 19.45 -26.81
N SER A 131 12.63 20.39 -26.57
CA SER A 131 11.58 20.29 -25.55
C SER A 131 10.32 21.04 -25.98
N VAL A 132 9.15 20.55 -25.53
CA VAL A 132 7.86 21.22 -25.72
C VAL A 132 7.06 21.08 -24.43
N ASP A 133 6.57 22.22 -23.89
CA ASP A 133 5.58 22.25 -22.83
C ASP A 133 4.31 22.97 -23.31
N TRP A 134 3.25 22.20 -23.56
CA TRP A 134 1.96 22.74 -24.01
C TRP A 134 1.22 23.54 -22.94
N ARG A 135 1.61 23.44 -21.67
CA ARG A 135 1.04 24.23 -20.57
C ARG A 135 1.38 25.72 -20.74
N GLU A 136 2.61 26.01 -21.14
CA GLU A 136 3.08 27.38 -21.40
C GLU A 136 2.36 28.03 -22.58
N GLN A 137 1.83 27.20 -23.49
CA GLN A 137 1.11 27.63 -24.68
C GLN A 137 -0.41 27.73 -24.46
N GLY A 138 -0.91 27.45 -23.25
CA GLY A 138 -2.33 27.54 -22.91
C GLY A 138 -3.21 26.41 -23.46
N TYR A 139 -2.62 25.32 -23.96
CA TYR A 139 -3.37 24.16 -24.50
C TYR A 139 -3.79 23.14 -23.43
N VAL A 140 -3.30 23.28 -22.20
CA VAL A 140 -3.55 22.33 -21.11
C VAL A 140 -4.49 22.95 -20.08
N THR A 141 -5.62 22.28 -19.83
CA THR A 141 -6.57 22.67 -18.78
C THR A 141 -6.02 22.37 -17.38
N PRO A 142 -6.59 22.95 -16.30
CA PRO A 142 -6.26 22.54 -14.94
C PRO A 142 -6.38 21.04 -14.71
N VAL A 143 -5.57 20.52 -13.78
CA VAL A 143 -5.56 19.11 -13.37
C VAL A 143 -6.93 18.71 -12.82
N LYS A 144 -7.40 17.51 -13.17
CA LYS A 144 -8.69 16.96 -12.74
C LYS A 144 -8.46 15.75 -11.82
N ASP A 145 -9.45 15.46 -10.98
CA ASP A 145 -9.50 14.24 -10.15
C ASP A 145 -10.52 13.23 -10.71
N GLN A 146 -10.03 12.07 -11.10
CA GLN A 146 -10.81 10.97 -11.67
C GLN A 146 -11.53 10.11 -10.62
N VAL A 147 -11.03 10.07 -9.38
CA VAL A 147 -11.62 9.27 -8.30
C VAL A 147 -12.95 9.87 -7.87
N GLY A 148 -13.00 11.20 -7.74
CA GLY A 148 -14.24 11.95 -7.50
C GLY A 148 -15.31 11.78 -8.60
N LEU A 149 -14.91 11.40 -9.83
CA LEU A 149 -15.85 11.10 -10.91
C LEU A 149 -16.44 9.68 -10.79
N TYR A 150 -15.66 8.71 -10.33
CA TYR A 150 -16.11 7.33 -10.14
C TYR A 150 -17.08 7.19 -8.96
N SER A 151 -16.86 7.91 -7.86
CA SER A 151 -17.81 7.95 -6.73
C SER A 151 -19.17 8.54 -7.13
N ARG A 152 -19.18 9.54 -8.02
CA ARG A 152 -20.41 10.17 -8.54
C ARG A 152 -21.16 9.28 -9.55
N SER A 153 -20.47 8.43 -10.32
CA SER A 153 -21.12 7.49 -11.24
C SER A 153 -21.78 6.31 -10.50
N LEU A 154 -21.15 5.82 -9.42
CA LEU A 154 -21.69 4.76 -8.57
C LEU A 154 -22.94 5.21 -7.77
N SER A 155 -22.95 6.45 -7.25
CA SER A 155 -24.13 7.00 -6.56
C SER A 155 -25.35 7.13 -7.48
N LYS A 156 -25.18 7.54 -8.74
CA LYS A 156 -26.26 7.58 -9.75
C LYS A 156 -26.78 6.20 -10.14
N SER A 157 -25.92 5.17 -10.13
CA SER A 157 -26.32 3.78 -10.42
C SER A 157 -27.11 3.14 -9.27
N LYS A 158 -26.81 3.49 -8.01
CA LYS A 158 -27.61 3.05 -6.85
C LYS A 158 -28.96 3.78 -6.74
N GLY A 159 -29.03 5.07 -7.08
CA GLY A 159 -30.28 5.85 -7.07
C GLY A 159 -31.31 5.51 -8.16
N LYS A 160 -30.96 4.64 -9.13
CA LYS A 160 -31.89 4.11 -10.14
C LYS A 160 -32.44 2.72 -9.82
N ARG A 161 -32.06 2.14 -8.68
CA ARG A 161 -32.52 0.81 -8.21
C ARG A 161 -33.56 0.87 -7.09
N ASN A 162 -34.18 2.04 -6.88
CA ASN A 162 -35.36 2.21 -6.03
C ASN A 162 -36.57 2.57 -6.90
#